data_AF-A0A800EUF7-F1
#
_entry.id   AF-A0A800EUF7-F1
#
_cell.length_a   1.000
_cell.length_b   1.000
_cell.length_c   1.000
_cell.angle_alpha   90.00
_cell.angle_beta   90.00
_cell.angle_gamma   90.00
#
_symmetry.space_group_name_H-M   'P 1'
#
loop_
_entity.id
_entity.type
_entity.pdbx_description
1 polymer ?
#
loop_
_entity_poly.entity_id
_entity_poly.type
_entity_poly.pdbx_seq_one_letter_code
_entity_poly.pdbx_strand_id
1 'polypeptide(L)' 'RITSASPEDFRGIDFPAGSMGPKVEAACTFVKNTGRRATIGALEDIAAMSAGNAGTVIEP' A
#
# COMPACT_ATOMS: atom_id res chain seq x y z
N ARG A 1 7.13 9.06 -6.52
CA ARG A 1 6.37 8.93 -5.25
C ARG A 1 4.98 8.46 -5.60
N ILE A 2 4.52 7.33 -5.05
CA ILE A 2 3.17 6.81 -5.28
C ILE A 2 2.34 7.25 -4.07
N THR A 3 1.21 7.90 -4.29
CA THR A 3 0.32 8.38 -3.21
C THR A 3 -0.99 7.59 -3.17
N SER A 4 -1.46 7.12 -4.32
CA SER A 4 -2.60 6.21 -4.47
C SER A 4 -2.33 5.28 -5.65
N ALA A 5 -2.80 4.04 -5.55
CA ALA A 5 -2.70 3.00 -6.57
C ALA A 5 -3.73 1.89 -6.29
N SER A 6 -3.97 1.05 -7.27
CA SER A 6 -4.68 -0.22 -7.10
C SER A 6 -3.72 -1.42 -7.17
N PRO A 7 -4.13 -2.63 -6.75
CA PRO A 7 -3.27 -3.80 -6.79
C PRO A 7 -2.75 -4.16 -8.19
N GLU A 8 -3.47 -3.82 -9.25
CA GLU A 8 -3.09 -4.05 -10.64
C GLU A 8 -2.02 -3.07 -11.14
N ASP A 9 -1.94 -1.86 -10.59
CA ASP A 9 -0.87 -0.90 -10.90
C ASP A 9 0.51 -1.45 -10.51
N PHE A 10 0.56 -2.35 -9.52
CA PHE A 10 1.79 -3.00 -9.08
C PHE A 10 2.15 -4.27 -9.84
N ARG A 11 1.32 -4.71 -10.81
CA ARG A 11 1.58 -5.94 -11.56
C ARG A 11 2.83 -5.78 -12.42
N GLY A 12 3.82 -6.66 -12.22
CA GLY A 12 5.08 -6.64 -12.97
C GLY A 12 6.06 -5.57 -12.51
N ILE A 13 5.80 -4.91 -11.37
CA ILE A 13 6.76 -4.01 -10.73
C ILE A 13 7.59 -4.80 -9.72
N ASP A 14 8.92 -4.76 -9.89
CA ASP A 14 9.85 -5.34 -8.92
C ASP A 14 10.14 -4.37 -7.79
N PHE A 15 9.76 -4.76 -6.58
CA PHE A 15 10.09 -4.04 -5.35
C PHE A 15 11.21 -4.77 -4.59
N PRO A 16 12.07 -4.04 -3.85
CA PRO A 16 13.11 -4.66 -3.05
C PRO A 16 12.55 -5.70 -2.06
N ALA A 17 12.96 -6.96 -2.21
CA ALA A 17 12.42 -8.10 -1.45
C ALA A 17 12.68 -8.01 0.08
N GLY A 18 13.72 -7.29 0.51
CA GLY A 18 14.04 -7.10 1.93
C GLY A 18 13.30 -5.93 2.61
N SER A 19 12.48 -5.17 1.89
CA SER A 19 11.83 -3.99 2.47
C SER A 19 10.43 -3.74 1.90
N MET A 20 10.33 -3.26 0.66
CA MET A 20 9.07 -2.77 0.09
C MET A 20 8.26 -3.89 -0.56
N GLY A 21 8.89 -4.91 -1.15
CA GLY A 21 8.19 -6.01 -1.83
C GLY A 21 7.17 -6.72 -0.94
N PRO A 22 7.56 -7.23 0.24
CA PRO A 22 6.62 -7.87 1.15
C PRO A 22 5.51 -6.93 1.65
N LYS A 23 5.75 -5.61 1.71
CA LYS A 23 4.73 -4.62 2.12
C LYS A 23 3.68 -4.44 1.04
N VAL A 24 4.12 -4.28 -0.20
CA VAL A 24 3.21 -4.13 -1.36
C VAL A 24 2.41 -5.41 -1.57
N GLU A 25 3.05 -6.59 -1.50
CA GLU A 25 2.38 -7.88 -1.63
C GLU A 25 1.29 -8.08 -0.57
N ALA A 26 1.61 -7.82 0.71
CA ALA A 26 0.65 -7.95 1.81
C ALA A 26 -0.53 -6.98 1.65
N ALA A 27 -0.26 -5.72 1.29
CA ALA A 27 -1.30 -4.72 1.10
C ALA A 27 -2.20 -5.04 -0.10
N CYS A 28 -1.63 -5.45 -1.24
CA CYS A 28 -2.38 -5.88 -2.42
C CYS A 28 -3.26 -7.10 -2.09
N THR A 29 -2.73 -8.07 -1.36
CA THR A 29 -3.46 -9.27 -0.95
C THR A 29 -4.63 -8.92 -0.04
N PHE A 30 -4.43 -8.03 0.93
CA PHE A 30 -5.49 -7.55 1.81
C PHE A 30 -6.61 -6.85 1.03
N VAL A 31 -6.25 -5.95 0.11
CA VAL A 31 -7.22 -5.20 -0.70
C VAL A 31 -8.03 -6.15 -1.59
N LYS A 32 -7.37 -7.07 -2.31
CA LYS A 32 -8.04 -8.07 -3.16
C LYS A 32 -9.00 -8.97 -2.37
N ASN A 33 -8.63 -9.36 -1.16
CA ASN A 33 -9.42 -10.29 -0.37
C ASN A 33 -10.57 -9.63 0.39
N THR A 34 -10.44 -8.34 0.74
CA THR A 34 -11.41 -7.66 1.63
C THR A 34 -12.21 -6.56 0.94
N GLY A 35 -11.75 -6.05 -0.20
CA GLY A 35 -12.29 -4.84 -0.82
C GLY A 35 -12.08 -3.57 0.02
N ARG A 36 -11.22 -3.61 1.04
CA ARG A 36 -10.93 -2.47 1.92
C ARG A 36 -9.55 -1.90 1.62
N ARG A 37 -9.40 -0.58 1.75
CA ARG A 37 -8.12 0.09 1.54
C ARG A 37 -7.03 -0.38 2.50
N ALA A 38 -5.80 -0.40 2.02
CA ALA A 38 -4.57 -0.55 2.80
C ALA A 38 -3.68 0.71 2.64
N THR A 39 -2.77 0.95 3.58
CA THR A 39 -1.85 2.10 3.48
C THR A 39 -0.47 1.71 3.97
N ILE A 40 0.56 2.06 3.19
CA ILE A 40 1.98 1.85 3.53
C ILE A 40 2.61 3.22 3.77
N GLY A 41 3.27 3.42 4.90
CA GLY A 41 3.88 4.71 5.24
C GLY A 41 4.73 4.64 6.50
N ALA A 42 5.19 5.81 6.93
CA ALA A 42 6.06 5.96 8.10
C ALA A 42 5.24 5.89 9.39
N LEU A 43 5.83 5.37 10.47
CA LEU A 43 5.12 5.22 11.74
C LEU A 43 4.73 6.58 12.34
N GLU A 44 5.54 7.60 12.10
CA GLU A 44 5.30 8.97 12.57
C GLU A 44 4.04 9.58 11.94
N ASP A 45 3.66 9.10 10.75
CA ASP A 45 2.50 9.57 9.99
C ASP A 45 1.21 8.76 10.27
N ILE A 46 1.20 7.87 11.28
CA ILE A 46 0.12 6.89 11.48
C ILE A 46 -1.28 7.52 11.58
N ALA A 47 -1.40 8.67 12.23
CA ALA A 47 -2.67 9.39 12.35
C ALA A 47 -3.13 9.92 10.98
N ALA A 48 -2.23 10.49 10.19
CA ALA A 48 -2.52 10.98 8.85
C ALA A 48 -2.81 9.82 7.87
N MET A 49 -2.11 8.70 7.99
CA MET A 49 -2.38 7.48 7.21
C MET A 49 -3.75 6.89 7.53
N SER A 50 -4.12 6.85 8.82
CA SER A 50 -5.45 6.41 9.26
C SER A 50 -6.55 7.30 8.66
N ALA A 51 -6.31 8.60 8.50
CA ALA A 51 -7.22 9.53 7.81
C ALA A 51 -7.17 9.45 6.27
N GLY A 52 -6.22 8.72 5.67
CA GLY A 52 -6.05 8.64 4.22
C GLY A 52 -5.26 9.80 3.59
N ASN A 53 -4.59 10.61 4.40
CA ASN A 53 -3.91 11.84 3.97
C ASN A 53 -2.38 11.69 3.87
N ALA A 54 -1.84 10.49 4.15
CA ALA A 54 -0.41 10.21 4.10
C ALA A 54 -0.13 8.75 3.70
N GLY A 55 1.10 8.51 3.26
CA GLY A 55 1.54 7.21 2.76
C GLY A 55 1.13 6.92 1.31
N THR A 56 1.34 5.67 0.92
CA THR A 56 0.82 5.09 -0.31
C THR A 56 -0.48 4.37 0.02
N VAL A 57 -1.60 4.88 -0.47
CA VAL A 57 -2.92 4.26 -0.30
C VAL A 57 -3.14 3.24 -1.42
N ILE A 58 -3.57 2.03 -1.07
CA ILE A 58 -3.91 0.97 -2.01
C ILE A 58 -5.39 0.64 -1.85
N GLU A 59 -6.18 0.83 -2.91
CA GLU A 59 -7.64 0.69 -2.91
C GLU A 59 -8.09 -0.29 -4.02
N PRO A 60 -9.31 -0.85 -3.94
CA PRO A 60 -9.80 -1.83 -4.93
C PRO A 60 -9.79 -1.32 -6.37
#